data_AF-A0A355DRE2-F1
#
_entry.id   AF-A0A355DRE2-F1
#
_cell.length_a   1.000
_cell.length_b   1.000
_cell.length_c   1.000
_cell.angle_alpha   90.00
_cell.angle_beta   90.00
_cell.angle_gamma   90.00
#
_symmetry.space_group_name_H-M   'P 1'
#
loop_
_entity.id
_entity.type
_entity.pdbx_description
1 polymer ?
#
loop_
_entity_poly.entity_id
_entity_poly.type
_entity_poly.pdbx_seq_one_letter_code
_entity_poly.pdbx_strand_id
1 'polypeptide(L)' 'NILTKTSTDNRVALVRWALQWGKVCLNDVNCCALPPVPKNDQLLS' A
#
# COMPACT_ATOMS: atom_id res chain seq x y z
N ASN A 1 2.17 16.91 -6.57
CA ASN A 1 2.62 15.51 -6.73
C ASN A 1 2.27 14.74 -5.45
N ILE A 2 1.70 13.54 -5.56
CA ILE A 2 1.36 12.65 -4.42
C ILE A 2 2.60 12.34 -3.57
N LEU A 3 3.77 12.14 -4.20
CA LEU A 3 5.04 11.84 -3.53
C LEU A 3 5.40 12.92 -2.49
N THR A 4 5.35 14.19 -2.89
CA THR A 4 5.62 15.34 -2.02
C THR A 4 4.62 15.45 -0.86
N LYS A 5 3.33 15.16 -1.11
CA LYS A 5 2.28 15.22 -0.06
C LYS A 5 2.46 14.14 1.00
N THR A 6 2.93 12.97 0.59
CA THR A 6 3.20 11.83 1.49
C THR A 6 4.61 11.83 2.08
N SER A 7 5.44 12.81 1.73
CA SER A 7 6.89 12.83 2.05
C SER A 7 7.60 11.53 1.64
N THR A 8 7.24 10.99 0.47
CA THR A 8 7.89 9.81 -0.11
C THR A 8 8.68 10.19 -1.36
N ASP A 9 9.73 9.43 -1.61
CA ASP A 9 10.80 9.70 -2.58
C ASP A 9 10.65 8.86 -3.86
N ASN A 10 9.84 7.80 -3.84
CA ASN A 10 9.57 6.95 -4.99
C ASN A 10 8.24 6.20 -4.84
N ARG A 11 7.79 5.54 -5.92
CA ARG A 11 6.51 4.81 -5.93
C ARG A 11 6.48 3.62 -4.96
N VAL A 12 7.62 2.98 -4.68
CA VAL A 12 7.71 1.87 -3.72
C VAL A 12 7.59 2.39 -2.28
N ALA A 13 8.25 3.50 -1.96
CA ALA A 13 8.10 4.19 -0.68
C ALA A 13 6.67 4.67 -0.45
N LEU A 14 6.01 5.19 -1.48
CA LEU A 14 4.59 5.55 -1.45
C LEU A 14 3.69 4.36 -1.14
N VAL A 15 3.93 3.21 -1.78
CA VAL A 15 3.17 1.98 -1.50
C VAL A 15 3.40 1.54 -0.06
N ARG A 16 4.64 1.49 0.43
CA ARG A 16 4.94 1.13 1.84
C ARG A 16 4.28 2.07 2.84
N TRP A 17 4.29 3.37 2.58
CA TRP A 17 3.58 4.36 3.39
C TRP A 17 2.09 4.00 3.42
N ALA A 18 1.44 3.79 2.27
CA ALA A 18 0.02 3.45 2.22
C ALA A 18 -0.33 2.11 2.91
N LEU A 19 0.57 1.12 2.86
CA LEU A 19 0.41 -0.15 3.59
C LEU A 19 0.38 0.06 5.12
N GLN A 20 1.18 0.99 5.67
CA GLN A 20 1.18 1.29 7.11
C GLN A 20 -0.15 1.83 7.63
N TRP A 21 -0.95 2.46 6.75
CA TRP A 21 -2.29 2.96 7.08
C TRP A 21 -3.39 1.91 6.92
N GLY A 22 -3.05 0.70 6.47
CA GLY A 22 -3.97 -0.44 6.39
C GLY A 22 -5.08 -0.30 5.35
N LYS A 23 -5.10 0.76 4.54
CA LYS A 23 -6.07 1.00 3.47
C LYS A 23 -5.39 1.77 2.33
N VAL A 24 -5.54 1.30 1.10
CA VAL A 24 -5.20 2.08 -0.10
C VAL A 24 -6.50 2.63 -0.67
N CYS A 25 -6.65 3.95 -0.63
CA CYS A 25 -7.85 4.62 -1.14
C CYS A 25 -7.50 5.49 -2.35
N LEU A 26 -8.24 5.30 -3.44
CA LEU A 26 -8.25 6.24 -4.55
C LEU A 26 -9.38 7.27 -4.32
N ASN A 27 -9.00 8.54 -4.19
CA ASN A 27 -9.91 9.68 -3.96
C ASN A 27 -10.77 9.57 -2.68
N ASP A 28 -10.22 9.01 -1.61
CA ASP A 28 -10.87 8.90 -0.28
C ASP A 28 -12.20 8.12 -0.21
N VAL A 29 -12.69 7.57 -1.33
CA VAL A 29 -13.94 6.79 -1.40
C VAL A 29 -13.77 5.39 -2.04
N ASN A 30 -12.77 5.20 -2.90
CA ASN A 30 -12.49 3.89 -3.53
C ASN A 30 -11.34 3.20 -2.80
N CYS A 31 -11.64 2.66 -1.62
CA CYS A 31 -10.66 1.93 -0.81
C CYS A 31 -10.66 0.44 -1.14
N CYS A 32 -9.48 -0.12 -1.42
CA CYS A 32 -9.29 -1.55 -1.51
C CYS A 32 -8.67 -2.06 -0.20
N ALA A 33 -9.23 -3.15 0.35
CA ALA A 33 -8.53 -3.93 1.34
C ALA A 33 -7.29 -4.54 0.68
N LEU A 34 -6.14 -4.32 1.29
CA LEU A 34 -4.92 -4.95 0.82
C LEU A 34 -5.07 -6.46 0.99
N PRO A 35 -4.67 -7.27 -0.01
CA PRO A 35 -4.65 -8.72 0.19
C PRO A 35 -3.79 -9.01 1.41
N PRO A 36 -4.19 -9.97 2.26
CA PRO A 36 -3.34 -10.40 3.36
C PRO A 36 -1.96 -10.73 2.77
N VAL A 37 -0.91 -10.20 3.38
CA VAL A 37 0.46 -10.53 2.98
C VAL A 37 0.52 -12.05 2.97
N PRO A 38 0.82 -12.71 1.82
CA PRO A 38 1.00 -14.14 1.85
C PRO A 38 2.10 -14.40 2.87
N LYS A 39 1.76 -15.09 3.96
CA LYS A 39 2.80 -15.71 4.76
C LYS A 39 3.58 -16.55 3.76
N ASN A 40 4.89 -16.44 3.77
CA ASN A 40 5.78 -17.16 2.86
C ASN A 40 5.63 -18.71 2.98
N ASP A 41 4.71 -19.20 3.82
CA ASP A 41 4.22 -20.56 3.93
C ASP A 41 3.18 -20.97 2.86
N GLN A 42 2.68 -20.05 2.01
CA GLN A 42 1.68 -20.36 0.97
C GLN A 42 2.18 -20.21 -0.48
N LEU A 43 3.50 -20.06 -0.68
CA LEU A 43 4.14 -20.20 -2.01
C LEU A 43 4.87 -21.54 -2.17
N LEU A 44 4.50 -22.54 -1.35
CA LEU A 44 4.82 -23.95 -1.53
C LEU A 44 3.52 -24.76 -1.56
N SER A 45 2.79 -24.64 -2.66
CA SER A 45 1.85 -25.66 -3.16
C SER A 45 1.63 -25.45 -4.64
#